data_AF-F2RL13-F1
#
_entry.id   AF-F2RL13-F1
#
_cell.length_a   1.000
_cell.length_b   1.000
_cell.length_c   1.000
_cell.angle_alpha   90.00
_cell.angle_beta   90.00
_cell.angle_gamma   90.00
#
_symmetry.space_group_name_H-M   'P 1'
#
loop_
_entity.id
_entity.type
_entity.pdbx_description
1 polymer ?
#
loop_
_entity_poly.entity_id
_entity_poly.type
_entity_poly.pdbx_seq_one_letter_code
_entity_poly.pdbx_strand_id
1 'polypeptide(L)'
;MSRSEPKAEIDVVVISFGYGHEAAPDATITLDLRHAFRDPHVDPRLRYMTAVDRPVRKAVLRTPGIRALLKATVGQVLAFRKGPSAGQVVVAVGCVGGRHRSATTAHYLARRLRRRGLLVDVQHRDLAKPVLTR
;
A
#
# COMPACT_ATOMS: atom_id res chain seq x y z
N MET A 1 16.70 4.91 35.92
CA MET A 1 17.12 4.58 34.55
C MET A 1 16.09 3.64 33.95
N SER A 2 15.15 4.16 33.16
CA SER A 2 14.12 3.33 32.50
C SER A 2 14.75 2.65 31.29
N ARG A 3 15.00 1.34 31.36
CA ARG A 3 15.33 0.54 30.17
C ARG A 3 14.08 0.49 29.30
N SER A 4 14.06 1.22 28.19
CA SER A 4 13.05 1.04 27.16
C SER A 4 13.19 -0.38 26.60
N GLU A 5 12.09 -1.13 26.60
CA GLU A 5 12.04 -2.45 25.96
C GLU A 5 12.45 -2.32 24.47
N PRO A 6 13.20 -3.29 23.92
CA PRO A 6 13.59 -3.26 22.52
C PRO A 6 12.35 -3.30 21.64
N LYS A 7 12.10 -2.22 20.90
CA LYS A 7 11.02 -2.15 19.90
C LYS A 7 11.32 -3.20 18.83
N ALA A 8 10.38 -4.12 18.60
CA ALA A 8 10.53 -5.13 17.55
C ALA A 8 10.83 -4.47 16.20
N GLU A 9 11.89 -4.93 15.53
CA GLU A 9 12.38 -4.35 14.28
C GLU A 9 11.38 -4.66 13.13
N ILE A 10 11.01 -3.63 12.36
CA ILE A 10 10.02 -3.77 11.29
C ILE A 10 10.70 -4.31 10.02
N ASP A 11 10.28 -5.49 9.57
CA ASP A 11 10.78 -6.13 8.35
C ASP A 11 10.37 -5.37 7.08
N VAL A 12 9.12 -4.88 7.05
CA VAL A 12 8.52 -4.27 5.86
C VAL A 12 7.69 -3.04 6.23
N VAL A 13 7.89 -1.95 5.51
CA VAL A 13 7.01 -0.78 5.56
C VAL A 13 6.23 -0.71 4.25
N VAL A 14 4.90 -0.65 4.32
CA VAL A 14 4.05 -0.46 3.15
C VAL A 14 3.45 0.93 3.19
N ILE A 15 3.86 1.80 2.26
CA ILE A 15 3.45 3.19 2.18
C ILE A 15 2.43 3.36 1.06
N SER A 16 1.21 3.79 1.37
CA SER A 16 0.26 4.22 0.33
C SER A 16 0.31 5.73 0.13
N PHE A 17 0.32 6.16 -1.13
CA PHE A 17 0.37 7.58 -1.48
C PHE A 17 -0.45 7.93 -2.73
N GLY A 18 -0.59 9.23 -2.98
CA GLY A 18 -1.21 9.84 -4.15
C GLY A 18 -0.23 10.72 -4.94
N TYR A 19 0.00 10.37 -6.21
CA TYR A 19 0.83 11.14 -7.14
C TYR A 19 0.29 12.54 -7.43
N GLY A 20 -1.01 12.77 -7.22
CA GLY A 20 -1.61 14.10 -7.38
C GLY A 20 -1.32 15.06 -6.23
N HIS A 21 -0.69 14.58 -5.15
CA HIS A 21 -0.21 15.43 -4.06
C HIS A 21 1.30 15.65 -4.20
N GLU A 22 2.08 14.56 -4.23
CA GLU A 22 3.55 14.59 -4.26
C GLU A 22 4.08 13.37 -5.04
N ALA A 23 5.36 13.43 -5.44
CA ALA A 23 6.06 12.30 -6.06
C ALA A 23 6.08 11.06 -5.16
N ALA A 24 6.41 9.90 -5.75
CA ALA A 24 6.56 8.67 -4.99
C ALA A 24 7.62 8.83 -3.90
N PRO A 25 7.39 8.33 -2.68
CA PRO A 25 8.43 8.27 -1.65
C PRO A 25 9.54 7.31 -2.09
N ASP A 26 10.74 7.48 -1.54
CA ASP A 26 11.83 6.53 -1.73
C ASP A 26 11.44 5.15 -1.20
N ALA A 27 11.68 4.11 -2.00
CA ALA A 27 11.23 2.75 -1.72
C ALA A 27 12.00 1.70 -2.51
N THR A 28 12.14 0.51 -1.91
CA THR A 28 12.70 -0.67 -2.59
C THR A 28 11.83 -1.11 -3.76
N ILE A 29 10.50 -1.07 -3.60
CA ILE A 29 9.52 -1.44 -4.62
C ILE A 29 8.47 -0.32 -4.71
N THR A 30 8.28 0.23 -5.90
CA THR A 30 7.21 1.20 -6.16
C THR A 30 6.20 0.62 -7.14
N LEU A 31 4.93 0.58 -6.74
CA LEU A 31 3.80 0.15 -7.55
C LEU A 31 2.96 1.35 -7.98
N ASP A 32 2.96 1.68 -9.27
CA ASP A 32 2.08 2.70 -9.83
C ASP A 32 0.75 2.08 -10.32
N LEU A 33 -0.35 2.44 -9.67
CA LEU A 33 -1.69 1.92 -9.97
C LEU A 33 -2.57 2.91 -10.74
N ARG A 34 -2.02 4.02 -11.27
CA ARG A 34 -2.79 5.10 -11.90
C ARG A 34 -3.50 4.68 -13.19
N HIS A 35 -2.84 3.89 -14.03
CA HIS A 35 -3.24 3.70 -15.43
C HIS A 35 -3.87 2.33 -15.72
N ALA A 36 -3.24 1.23 -15.30
CA ALA A 36 -3.65 -0.11 -15.70
C ALA A 36 -4.87 -0.67 -14.92
N PHE A 37 -5.30 -0.01 -13.85
CA PHE A 37 -6.31 -0.53 -12.92
C PHE A 37 -7.52 0.41 -12.81
N ARG A 38 -8.73 -0.18 -12.79
CA ARG A 38 -10.01 0.54 -12.69
C ARG A 38 -9.98 1.56 -11.55
N ASP A 39 -10.49 2.75 -11.84
CA ASP A 39 -10.62 3.82 -10.87
C ASP A 39 -11.97 3.75 -10.16
N PRO A 40 -12.03 3.49 -8.82
CA PRO A 40 -13.30 3.51 -8.10
C PRO A 40 -14.00 4.87 -8.10
N HIS A 41 -13.28 5.96 -8.38
CA HIS A 41 -13.86 7.31 -8.46
C HIS A 41 -14.95 7.46 -9.53
N VAL A 42 -15.06 6.54 -10.49
CA VAL A 42 -16.15 6.55 -11.49
C VAL A 42 -17.52 6.27 -10.89
N ASP A 43 -17.59 5.65 -9.70
CA ASP A 43 -18.84 5.49 -8.95
C ASP A 43 -18.99 6.69 -7.99
N PRO A 44 -19.96 7.60 -8.19
CA PRO A 44 -20.14 8.78 -7.36
C PRO A 44 -20.30 8.45 -5.87
N ARG A 45 -20.85 7.27 -5.54
CA ARG A 45 -21.05 6.82 -4.16
C ARG A 45 -19.74 6.51 -3.45
N LEU A 46 -18.69 6.18 -4.21
CA LEU A 46 -17.37 5.87 -3.67
C LEU A 46 -16.46 7.10 -3.60
N ARG A 47 -16.81 8.21 -4.26
CA ARG A 47 -15.91 9.38 -4.43
C ARG A 47 -15.35 9.93 -3.11
N TYR A 48 -16.19 10.01 -2.08
CA TYR A 48 -15.83 10.57 -0.77
C TYR A 48 -15.44 9.51 0.27
N MET A 49 -15.61 8.23 -0.07
CA MET A 49 -15.16 7.12 0.75
C MET A 49 -13.63 6.99 0.71
N THR A 50 -13.10 6.03 1.45
CA THR A 50 -11.67 5.70 1.48
C THR A 50 -11.47 4.19 1.59
N ALA A 51 -10.22 3.74 1.63
CA ALA A 51 -9.88 2.34 1.89
C ALA A 51 -10.35 1.82 3.27
N VAL A 52 -10.77 2.70 4.19
CA VAL A 52 -11.44 2.32 5.46
C VAL A 52 -12.83 1.75 5.20
N ASP A 53 -13.45 2.10 4.09
CA ASP A 53 -14.79 1.65 3.71
C ASP A 53 -14.75 0.32 2.95
N ARG A 54 -15.56 -0.64 3.41
CA ARG A 54 -15.67 -1.96 2.77
C ARG A 54 -16.06 -1.89 1.29
N PRO A 55 -16.99 -1.00 0.84
CA PRO A 55 -17.33 -0.86 -0.57
C PRO A 55 -16.12 -0.52 -1.46
N VAL A 56 -15.29 0.44 -1.05
CA VAL A 56 -14.06 0.82 -1.76
C VAL A 56 -13.13 -0.39 -1.87
N ARG A 57 -12.84 -1.07 -0.74
CA ARG A 57 -11.93 -2.21 -0.76
C ARG A 57 -12.41 -3.31 -1.72
N LYS A 58 -13.72 -3.57 -1.72
CA LYS A 58 -14.34 -4.58 -2.59
C LYS A 58 -14.24 -4.17 -4.05
N ALA A 59 -14.48 -2.90 -4.39
CA ALA A 59 -14.37 -2.38 -5.74
C ALA A 59 -12.92 -2.51 -6.26
N VAL A 60 -11.94 -2.01 -5.51
CA VAL A 60 -10.51 -2.10 -5.88
C VAL A 60 -10.07 -3.54 -6.05
N LEU A 61 -10.38 -4.43 -5.09
CA LEU A 61 -9.94 -5.83 -5.13
C LEU A 61 -10.69 -6.70 -6.16
N ARG A 62 -11.72 -6.17 -6.82
CA ARG A 62 -12.40 -6.82 -7.95
C ARG A 62 -11.82 -6.44 -9.30
N THR A 63 -10.92 -5.46 -9.35
CA THR A 63 -10.22 -5.10 -10.59
C THR A 63 -9.41 -6.29 -11.11
N PRO A 64 -9.58 -6.70 -12.38
CA PRO A 64 -8.77 -7.76 -12.97
C PRO A 64 -7.26 -7.50 -12.81
N GLY A 65 -6.48 -8.55 -12.60
CA GLY A 65 -5.03 -8.47 -12.44
C GLY A 65 -4.52 -7.95 -11.08
N ILE A 66 -5.30 -7.17 -10.32
CA ILE A 66 -4.79 -6.52 -9.10
C ILE A 66 -4.28 -7.55 -8.07
N ARG A 67 -5.01 -8.65 -7.84
CA ARG A 67 -4.60 -9.66 -6.86
C ARG A 67 -3.37 -10.44 -7.32
N ALA A 68 -3.20 -10.63 -8.63
CA ALA A 68 -2.03 -11.27 -9.21
C ALA A 68 -0.80 -10.38 -9.02
N LEU A 69 -0.91 -9.08 -9.30
CA LEU A 69 0.14 -8.10 -9.01
C LEU A 69 0.55 -8.16 -7.54
N LEU A 70 -0.40 -8.07 -6.60
CA LEU A 70 -0.07 -8.09 -5.16
C LEU A 70 0.54 -9.43 -4.71
N LYS A 71 0.15 -10.56 -5.34
CA LYS A 71 0.80 -11.85 -5.09
C LYS A 71 2.25 -11.85 -5.57
N ALA A 72 2.53 -11.29 -6.74
CA ALA A 72 3.88 -11.15 -7.27
C ALA A 72 4.74 -10.22 -6.39
N THR A 73 4.19 -9.10 -5.94
CA THR A 73 4.87 -8.18 -5.01
C THR A 73 5.23 -8.86 -3.69
N VAL A 74 4.35 -9.69 -3.13
CA VAL A 74 4.72 -10.51 -1.95
C VAL A 74 5.92 -11.40 -2.24
N GLY A 75 6.01 -11.98 -3.44
CA GLY A 75 7.19 -12.75 -3.88
C GLY A 75 8.45 -11.90 -3.93
N GLN A 76 8.37 -10.69 -4.51
CA GLN A 76 9.50 -9.74 -4.57
C GLN A 76 9.98 -9.35 -3.17
N VAL A 77 9.08 -9.00 -2.26
CA VAL A 77 9.43 -8.65 -0.86
C VAL A 77 10.16 -9.80 -0.18
N LEU A 78 9.68 -11.03 -0.35
CA LEU A 78 10.34 -12.21 0.22
C LEU A 78 11.71 -12.47 -0.41
N ALA A 79 11.90 -12.15 -1.68
CA ALA A 79 13.20 -12.25 -2.34
C ALA A 79 14.19 -11.22 -1.77
N PHE A 80 13.77 -9.95 -1.62
CA PHE A 80 14.61 -8.92 -0.99
C PHE A 80 14.98 -9.27 0.46
N ARG A 81 14.04 -9.79 1.25
CA ARG A 81 14.30 -10.23 2.64
C ARG A 81 15.25 -11.44 2.76
N LYS A 82 15.50 -12.16 1.66
CA LYS A 82 16.47 -13.27 1.61
C LYS A 82 17.83 -12.86 1.05
N GLY A 83 18.01 -11.61 0.64
CA GLY A 83 19.28 -11.10 0.13
C GLY A 83 20.38 -11.13 1.21
N PRO A 84 21.66 -11.20 0.81
CA PRO A 84 22.79 -11.30 1.74
C PRO A 84 22.96 -10.06 2.65
N SER A 85 22.36 -8.93 2.27
CA SER A 85 22.37 -7.66 3.03
C SER A 85 20.95 -7.20 3.36
N ALA A 86 20.04 -8.15 3.61
CA ALA A 86 18.62 -7.86 3.77
C ALA A 86 18.30 -6.96 4.98
N GLY A 87 18.10 -5.68 4.70
CA GLY A 87 17.49 -4.74 5.64
C GLY A 87 15.96 -4.67 5.49
N GLN A 88 15.38 -3.61 6.07
CA GLN A 88 13.96 -3.29 5.91
C GLN A 88 13.60 -3.12 4.43
N VAL A 89 12.48 -3.71 4.01
CA VAL A 89 11.93 -3.52 2.65
C VAL A 89 10.83 -2.47 2.69
N VAL A 90 10.96 -1.43 1.86
CA VAL A 90 9.93 -0.40 1.72
C VAL A 90 9.16 -0.62 0.42
N VAL A 91 7.83 -0.77 0.54
CA VAL A 91 6.92 -0.93 -0.60
C VAL A 91 6.03 0.30 -0.69
N ALA A 92 6.28 1.16 -1.67
CA ALA A 92 5.43 2.30 -1.98
C ALA A 92 4.35 1.90 -3.00
N VAL A 93 3.09 2.24 -2.72
CA VAL A 93 1.97 1.97 -3.62
C VAL A 93 1.25 3.27 -3.92
N GLY A 94 1.23 3.67 -5.18
CA GLY A 94 0.72 4.95 -5.63
C GLY A 94 -0.58 4.84 -6.43
N CYS A 95 -1.53 5.74 -6.18
CA CYS A 95 -2.59 6.05 -7.13
C CYS A 95 -2.67 7.56 -7.31
N VAL A 96 -3.76 8.11 -7.85
CA VAL A 96 -3.85 9.58 -8.06
C VAL A 96 -4.01 10.30 -6.72
N GLY A 97 -5.09 10.03 -5.98
CA GLY A 97 -5.40 10.75 -4.74
C GLY A 97 -5.04 10.02 -3.44
N GLY A 98 -4.37 8.87 -3.48
CA GLY A 98 -3.93 8.17 -2.26
C GLY A 98 -5.01 7.50 -1.40
N ARG A 99 -6.29 7.73 -1.67
CA ARG A 99 -7.42 7.33 -0.80
C ARG A 99 -8.01 5.95 -1.06
N HIS A 100 -7.94 5.48 -2.30
CA HIS A 100 -8.69 4.30 -2.76
C HIS A 100 -7.80 3.12 -3.11
N ARG A 101 -7.25 3.12 -4.34
CA ARG A 101 -6.45 2.03 -4.90
C ARG A 101 -5.23 1.75 -4.03
N SER A 102 -4.36 2.73 -3.84
CA SER A 102 -3.11 2.57 -3.09
C SER A 102 -3.32 2.16 -1.65
N ALA A 103 -4.20 2.85 -0.91
CA ALA A 103 -4.47 2.49 0.49
C ALA A 103 -5.06 1.08 0.60
N THR A 104 -6.02 0.70 -0.25
CA THR A 104 -6.61 -0.65 -0.23
C THR A 104 -5.56 -1.73 -0.50
N THR A 105 -4.73 -1.55 -1.51
CA THR A 105 -3.69 -2.54 -1.86
C THR A 105 -2.59 -2.60 -0.82
N ALA A 106 -2.25 -1.48 -0.15
CA ALA A 106 -1.33 -1.45 0.97
C ALA A 106 -1.82 -2.33 2.14
N HIS A 107 -3.09 -2.17 2.58
CA HIS A 107 -3.67 -3.05 3.61
C HIS A 107 -3.68 -4.52 3.19
N TYR A 108 -3.98 -4.79 1.91
CA TYR A 108 -4.00 -6.16 1.40
C TYR A 108 -2.60 -6.78 1.44
N LEU A 109 -1.57 -6.07 0.97
CA LEU A 109 -0.17 -6.51 1.00
C LEU A 109 0.27 -6.79 2.43
N ALA A 110 0.06 -5.85 3.34
CA ALA A 110 0.46 -6.01 4.74
C ALA A 110 -0.16 -7.26 5.37
N ARG A 111 -1.46 -7.50 5.14
CA ARG A 111 -2.11 -8.74 5.60
C ARG A 111 -1.48 -10.00 5.00
N ARG A 112 -1.08 -9.97 3.73
CA ARG A 112 -0.46 -11.13 3.08
C ARG A 112 0.96 -11.39 3.59
N LEU A 113 1.72 -10.33 3.84
CA LEU A 113 3.09 -10.38 4.35
C LEU A 113 3.14 -10.79 5.83
N ARG A 114 2.23 -10.27 6.67
CA ARG A 114 2.08 -10.72 8.07
C ARG A 114 1.76 -12.21 8.17
N ARG A 115 0.95 -12.75 7.25
CA ARG A 115 0.71 -14.20 7.13
C ARG A 115 1.93 -15.02 6.70
N ARG A 116 3.02 -14.37 6.29
CA ARG A 116 4.32 -14.99 6.03
C ARG A 116 5.30 -14.84 7.21
N GLY A 117 4.82 -14.35 8.36
CA GLY A 117 5.62 -14.18 9.57
C GLY A 117 6.41 -12.87 9.64
N LEU A 118 6.21 -11.94 8.70
CA LEU A 118 6.91 -10.65 8.70
C LEU A 118 6.23 -9.63 9.63
N LEU A 119 7.03 -8.84 10.33
CA LEU A 119 6.60 -7.63 11.03
C LEU A 119 6.43 -6.51 10.01
N VAL A 120 5.17 -6.07 9.83
CA VAL A 120 4.82 -5.10 8.78
C VAL A 120 4.16 -3.87 9.38
N ASP A 121 4.71 -2.70 9.05
CA ASP A 121 4.08 -1.40 9.29
C ASP A 121 3.34 -0.91 8.04
N VAL A 122 2.24 -0.18 8.23
CA VAL A 122 1.45 0.40 7.13
C VAL A 122 1.30 1.88 7.36
N GLN A 123 1.73 2.67 6.38
CA GLN A 123 1.70 4.12 6.45
C GLN A 123 0.84 4.67 5.31
N HIS A 124 -0.01 5.62 5.64
CA HIS A 124 -0.91 6.25 4.69
C HIS A 124 -0.58 7.73 4.57
N ARG A 125 0.21 8.11 3.57
CA ARG A 125 0.65 9.51 3.39
C ARG A 125 -0.51 10.45 3.09
N ASP A 126 -1.45 10.00 2.26
CA ASP A 126 -2.45 10.88 1.65
C ASP A 126 -3.90 10.44 1.91
N LEU A 127 -4.14 9.42 2.74
CA LEU A 127 -5.49 8.87 2.99
C LEU A 127 -6.45 9.90 3.62
N ALA A 128 -5.92 10.78 4.48
CA ALA A 128 -6.68 11.84 5.14
C ALA A 128 -6.72 13.15 4.35
N LYS A 129 -6.00 13.26 3.23
CA LYS A 129 -5.98 14.49 2.43
C LYS A 129 -7.31 14.68 1.68
N PRO A 130 -7.72 15.93 1.36
CA PRO A 130 -8.93 16.20 0.60
C PRO A 130 -8.98 15.46 -0.75
N VAL A 131 -10.19 15.19 -1.24
CA VAL A 131 -10.36 14.64 -2.59
C VAL A 131 -9.85 15.66 -3.60
N LEU A 132 -8.95 15.24 -4.48
CA LEU A 132 -8.46 16.09 -5.56
C LEU A 132 -9.63 16.48 -6.48
N THR A 133 -9.86 17.78 -6.62
CA THR A 133 -10.70 18.35 -7.66
C THR A 133 -9.92 18.29 -8.97
N ARG A 134 -10.49 17.61 -9.96
CA ARG A 134 -10.03 17.63 -11.35
C ARG A 134 -10.88 18.60 -12.13
#